data_AF-A0A4S8LJ43-F1
#
_entry.id   AF-A0A4S8LJ43-F1
#
_cell.length_a   1.000
_cell.length_b   1.000
_cell.length_c   1.000
_cell.angle_alpha   90.00
_cell.angle_beta   90.00
_cell.angle_gamma   90.00
#
_symmetry.space_group_name_H-M   'P 1'
#
loop_
_entity.id
_entity.type
_entity.pdbx_description
1 polymer ?
#
loop_
_entity_poly.entity_id
_entity_poly.type
_entity_poly.pdbx_seq_one_letter_code
_entity_poly.pdbx_strand_id
1 'polypeptide(L)'
;MTKSYASATSQEFHVYYSEDSVTMNDERHVLVGVAAEDAWNAEIKKGAQDLSGRLGLVIGMPVIIVENIAVELNVSNGTRGTLVGVKYYTKGSRRFAVTADVRIPNFVNPDSSAPDRDVVSLGTTSKP
;
A
#
# COMPACT_ATOMS: atom_id res chain seq x y z
N MET A 1 -1.18 4.40 -15.24
CA MET A 1 -2.60 4.09 -14.94
C MET A 1 -3.19 5.01 -13.88
N THR A 2 -2.63 5.12 -12.67
CA THR A 2 -3.23 5.92 -11.59
C THR A 2 -3.42 7.41 -11.92
N LYS A 3 -2.44 8.07 -12.56
CA LYS A 3 -2.57 9.48 -12.99
C LYS A 3 -3.76 9.72 -13.94
N SER A 4 -3.99 8.77 -14.86
CA SER A 4 -5.11 8.84 -15.81
C SER A 4 -6.45 8.67 -15.10
N TYR A 5 -6.53 7.78 -14.09
CA TYR A 5 -7.74 7.59 -13.27
C TYR A 5 -8.06 8.83 -12.42
N ALA A 6 -7.05 9.42 -11.76
CA ALA A 6 -7.20 10.70 -11.04
C ALA A 6 -7.76 11.79 -11.96
N SER A 7 -7.16 11.96 -13.15
CA SER A 7 -7.61 12.95 -14.12
C SER A 7 -9.04 12.68 -14.62
N ALA A 8 -9.42 11.43 -14.84
CA ALA A 8 -10.74 11.07 -15.32
C ALA A 8 -11.84 11.25 -14.25
N THR A 9 -11.47 11.15 -12.97
CA THR A 9 -12.39 11.28 -11.84
C THR A 9 -12.33 12.65 -11.16
N SER A 10 -11.53 13.58 -11.68
CA SER A 10 -11.27 14.89 -11.06
C SER A 10 -10.80 14.79 -9.60
N GLN A 11 -10.07 13.72 -9.28
CA GLN A 11 -9.51 13.48 -7.95
C GLN A 11 -8.04 13.89 -7.89
N GLU A 12 -7.59 14.28 -6.70
CA GLU A 12 -6.19 14.61 -6.48
C GLU A 12 -5.31 13.35 -6.60
N PHE A 13 -4.20 13.46 -7.33
CA PHE A 13 -3.24 12.38 -7.46
C PHE A 13 -2.20 12.47 -6.34
N HIS A 14 -2.15 11.43 -5.50
CA HIS A 14 -1.19 11.35 -4.42
C HIS A 14 -0.20 10.21 -4.62
N VAL A 15 1.06 10.48 -4.27
CA VAL A 15 2.13 9.50 -4.19
C VAL A 15 2.41 9.22 -2.72
N TYR A 16 2.40 7.95 -2.38
CA TYR A 16 2.73 7.44 -1.05
C TYR A 16 4.08 6.74 -1.09
N TYR A 17 4.89 6.93 -0.06
CA TYR A 17 6.25 6.42 0.05
C TYR A 17 6.29 5.28 1.10
N SER A 18 7.21 4.33 0.92
CA SER A 18 7.57 3.32 1.92
C SER A 18 8.72 3.82 2.80
N GLU A 19 8.76 3.33 4.04
CA GLU A 19 9.97 3.37 4.87
C GLU A 19 10.71 2.05 4.73
N ASP A 20 11.72 2.06 3.87
CA ASP A 20 12.58 0.91 3.65
C ASP A 20 13.66 0.85 4.73
N SER A 21 14.14 -0.35 5.03
CA SER A 21 15.19 -0.56 6.02
C SER A 21 16.12 -1.68 5.59
N VAL A 22 17.38 -1.58 5.99
CA VAL A 22 18.37 -2.64 5.82
C VAL A 22 18.83 -3.14 7.18
N THR A 23 19.08 -4.44 7.28
CA THR A 23 19.71 -5.02 8.48
C THR A 23 21.22 -5.00 8.28
N MET A 24 21.95 -4.32 9.15
CA MET A 24 23.41 -4.31 9.20
C MET A 24 23.84 -4.72 10.61
N ASN A 25 24.72 -5.71 10.74
CA ASN A 25 25.21 -6.20 12.04
C ASN A 25 24.07 -6.57 13.03
N ASP A 26 23.04 -7.26 12.55
CA ASP A 26 21.82 -7.60 13.31
C ASP A 26 21.00 -6.41 13.82
N GLU A 27 21.35 -5.17 13.43
CA GLU A 27 20.57 -3.97 13.70
C GLU A 27 19.80 -3.50 12.47
N ARG A 28 18.54 -3.12 12.68
CA ARG A 28 17.68 -2.58 11.62
C ARG A 28 17.94 -1.08 11.49
N HIS A 29 18.38 -0.65 10.32
CA HIS A 29 18.58 0.75 9.98
C HIS A 29 17.57 1.19 8.92
N VAL A 30 16.74 2.17 9.26
CA VAL A 30 15.80 2.79 8.31
C VAL A 30 16.60 3.64 7.32
N LEU A 31 16.30 3.49 6.03
CA LEU A 31 16.92 4.29 4.98
C LEU A 31 16.45 5.75 5.10
N VAL A 32 17.41 6.68 5.04
CA VAL A 32 17.17 8.13 5.13
C VAL A 32 18.00 8.89 4.11
N GLY A 33 17.58 10.12 3.81
CA GLY A 33 18.30 11.01 2.89
C GLY A 33 18.46 10.39 1.50
N VAL A 34 19.68 10.46 0.95
CA VAL A 34 20.00 9.97 -0.41
C VAL A 34 19.68 8.48 -0.58
N ALA A 35 19.92 7.65 0.44
CA ALA A 35 19.64 6.21 0.35
C ALA A 35 18.14 5.91 0.18
N ALA A 36 17.28 6.71 0.82
CA ALA A 36 15.82 6.58 0.64
C ALA A 36 15.40 7.07 -0.75
N GLU A 37 15.97 8.17 -1.25
CA GLU A 37 15.71 8.65 -2.62
C GLU A 37 16.09 7.59 -3.66
N ASP A 38 17.26 6.99 -3.51
CA ASP A 38 17.77 5.98 -4.43
C ASP A 38 16.87 4.74 -4.41
N ALA A 39 16.41 4.30 -3.23
CA ALA A 39 15.45 3.20 -3.10
C ALA A 39 14.11 3.50 -3.80
N TRP A 40 13.56 4.70 -3.65
CA TRP A 40 12.30 5.08 -4.29
C TRP A 40 12.40 5.32 -5.80
N ASN A 41 13.60 5.62 -6.29
CA ASN A 41 13.90 5.82 -7.71
C ASN A 41 14.50 4.59 -8.38
N ALA A 42 14.79 3.53 -7.62
CA ALA A 42 15.33 2.29 -8.14
C ALA A 42 14.40 1.70 -9.22
N GLU A 43 15.00 1.23 -10.30
CA GLU A 43 14.26 0.58 -11.36
C GLU A 43 13.70 -0.76 -10.84
N ILE A 44 12.39 -0.96 -10.96
CA ILE A 44 11.76 -2.23 -10.64
C ILE A 44 12.27 -3.26 -11.65
N LYS A 45 13.11 -4.19 -11.20
CA LYS A 45 13.64 -5.26 -12.06
C LYS A 45 12.48 -6.02 -12.71
N LYS A 46 12.56 -6.28 -14.02
CA LYS A 46 11.61 -7.13 -14.72
C LYS A 46 11.55 -8.52 -14.06
N GLY A 47 10.43 -8.83 -13.42
CA GLY A 47 10.21 -10.10 -12.71
C GLY A 47 10.31 -10.03 -11.20
N ALA A 48 10.69 -8.88 -10.61
CA ALA A 48 10.51 -8.65 -9.18
C ALA A 48 9.01 -8.52 -8.88
N GLN A 49 8.54 -9.22 -7.84
CA GLN A 49 7.20 -9.01 -7.27
C GLN A 49 7.13 -7.73 -6.42
N ASP A 50 8.29 -7.10 -6.18
CA ASP A 50 8.40 -5.90 -5.38
C ASP A 50 7.84 -4.67 -6.11
N LEU A 51 6.96 -3.96 -5.43
CA LEU A 51 6.53 -2.63 -5.84
C LEU A 51 7.70 -1.65 -5.64
N SER A 52 7.77 -0.60 -6.46
CA SER A 52 8.66 0.53 -6.14
C SER A 52 8.39 1.03 -4.73
N GLY A 53 9.40 1.51 -4.02
CA GLY A 53 9.25 2.12 -2.68
C GLY A 53 8.39 3.40 -2.65
N ARG A 54 7.68 3.70 -3.75
CA ARG A 54 6.59 4.66 -3.82
C ARG A 54 5.47 4.13 -4.71
N LEU A 55 4.24 4.45 -4.35
CA LEU A 55 3.06 4.03 -5.09
C LEU A 55 2.06 5.18 -5.22
N GLY A 56 1.58 5.40 -6.44
CA GLY A 56 0.48 6.32 -6.68
C GLY A 56 -0.86 5.65 -6.37
N LEU A 57 -1.64 6.23 -5.47
CA LEU A 57 -2.95 5.70 -5.08
C LEU A 57 -4.03 6.78 -5.21
N VAL A 58 -5.22 6.38 -5.66
CA VAL A 58 -6.40 7.25 -5.81
C VAL A 58 -7.61 6.46 -5.34
N ILE A 59 -8.43 7.07 -4.49
CA ILE A 59 -9.63 6.41 -3.96
C ILE A 59 -10.59 6.06 -5.12
N GLY A 60 -11.22 4.89 -5.00
CA GLY A 60 -12.08 4.30 -6.01
C GLY A 60 -11.33 3.54 -7.11
N MET A 61 -10.00 3.60 -7.17
CA MET A 61 -9.26 2.86 -8.20
C MET A 61 -9.37 1.33 -7.97
N PRO A 62 -9.43 0.54 -9.05
CA PRO A 62 -9.28 -0.90 -8.94
C PRO A 62 -7.85 -1.25 -8.52
N VAL A 63 -7.73 -2.16 -7.56
CA VAL A 63 -6.45 -2.66 -7.04
C VAL A 63 -6.43 -4.19 -7.03
N ILE A 64 -5.22 -4.75 -7.00
CA ILE A 64 -4.99 -6.19 -6.91
C ILE A 64 -4.08 -6.44 -5.72
N ILE A 65 -4.46 -7.39 -4.87
CA ILE A 65 -3.61 -7.88 -3.78
C ILE A 65 -2.55 -8.80 -4.39
N VAL A 66 -1.28 -8.56 -4.04
CA VAL A 66 -0.13 -9.29 -4.61
C VAL A 66 0.43 -10.36 -3.67
N GLU A 67 -0.04 -10.41 -2.42
CA GLU A 67 0.42 -11.36 -1.40
C GLU A 67 -0.72 -12.24 -0.87
N ASN A 68 -0.38 -13.42 -0.37
CA ASN A 68 -1.31 -14.27 0.36
C ASN A 68 -1.35 -13.82 1.81
N ILE A 69 -2.46 -13.20 2.22
CA ILE A 69 -2.57 -12.54 3.54
C ILE A 69 -3.46 -13.37 4.47
N ALA A 70 -4.71 -13.62 4.07
CA ALA A 70 -5.70 -14.38 4.84
C ALA A 70 -6.54 -15.22 3.86
N VAL A 71 -6.00 -16.35 3.45
CA VAL A 71 -6.57 -17.20 2.38
C VAL A 71 -7.93 -17.76 2.80
N GLU A 72 -8.09 -18.09 4.07
CA GLU A 72 -9.33 -18.53 4.70
C GLU A 72 -10.45 -17.49 4.67
N LEU A 73 -10.10 -16.21 4.50
CA LEU A 73 -11.03 -15.09 4.32
C LEU A 73 -11.16 -14.65 2.87
N ASN A 74 -10.64 -15.44 1.92
CA ASN A 74 -10.56 -15.12 0.49
C ASN A 74 -9.70 -13.88 0.17
N VAL A 75 -8.75 -13.53 1.05
CA VAL A 75 -7.79 -12.43 0.83
C VAL A 75 -6.44 -13.03 0.44
N SER A 76 -6.28 -13.26 -0.86
CA SER A 76 -5.10 -13.93 -1.44
C SER A 76 -4.52 -13.18 -2.64
N ASN A 77 -3.35 -13.59 -3.11
CA ASN A 77 -2.75 -13.03 -4.31
C ASN A 77 -3.71 -13.16 -5.51
N GLY A 78 -3.91 -12.08 -6.25
CA GLY A 78 -4.80 -11.98 -7.39
C GLY A 78 -6.21 -11.50 -7.03
N THR A 79 -6.52 -11.36 -5.73
CA THR A 79 -7.79 -10.81 -5.27
C THR A 79 -7.94 -9.37 -5.75
N ARG A 80 -9.04 -9.09 -6.45
CA ARG A 80 -9.36 -7.77 -6.99
C ARG A 80 -10.29 -7.04 -6.04
N GLY A 81 -10.03 -5.75 -5.84
CA GLY A 81 -10.86 -4.91 -5.00
C GLY A 81 -10.85 -3.47 -5.44
N THR A 82 -11.57 -2.64 -4.69
CA THR A 82 -11.60 -1.19 -4.88
C THR A 82 -10.93 -0.54 -3.69
N LEU A 83 -9.96 0.34 -3.95
CA LEU A 83 -9.35 1.14 -2.88
C LEU A 83 -10.38 2.12 -2.33
N VAL A 84 -10.69 2.05 -1.04
CA VAL A 84 -11.69 2.92 -0.40
C VAL A 84 -11.09 3.84 0.67
N GLY A 85 -9.87 3.56 1.12
CA GLY A 85 -9.17 4.39 2.10
C GLY A 85 -7.66 4.18 2.06
N VAL A 86 -6.92 5.19 2.50
CA VAL A 86 -5.48 5.08 2.76
C VAL A 86 -5.20 5.83 4.07
N LYS A 87 -4.69 5.13 5.08
CA LYS A 87 -4.14 5.77 6.28
C LYS A 87 -2.68 6.07 6.02
N TYR A 88 -2.25 7.28 6.31
CA TYR A 88 -0.87 7.72 6.10
C TYR A 88 -0.47 8.73 7.16
N TYR A 89 0.83 8.89 7.36
CA TYR A 89 1.38 10.03 8.08
C TYR A 89 2.21 10.89 7.13
N THR A 90 2.52 12.11 7.55
CA THR A 90 3.32 13.06 6.77
C THR A 90 4.65 13.31 7.47
N LYS A 91 5.75 13.24 6.73
CA LYS A 91 7.09 13.59 7.19
C LYS A 91 7.73 14.51 6.15
N GLY A 92 7.92 15.78 6.52
CA GLY A 92 8.22 16.84 5.57
C GLY A 92 7.06 17.10 4.61
N SER A 93 7.31 17.07 3.30
CA SER A 93 6.29 17.21 2.25
C SER A 93 5.77 15.87 1.70
N ARG A 94 6.18 14.75 2.30
CA ARG A 94 5.91 13.40 1.81
C ARG A 94 4.89 12.65 2.66
N ARG A 95 4.04 11.87 1.99
CA ARG A 95 3.03 11.00 2.61
C ARG A 95 3.53 9.56 2.64
N PHE A 96 3.49 8.93 3.80
CA PHE A 96 3.92 7.55 4.01
C PHE A 96 2.71 6.70 4.33
N ALA A 97 2.38 5.75 3.45
CA ALA A 97 1.21 4.89 3.65
C ALA A 97 1.46 3.92 4.80
N VAL A 98 0.48 3.84 5.71
CA VAL A 98 0.46 2.90 6.84
C VAL A 98 -0.49 1.76 6.54
N THR A 99 -1.70 2.08 6.04
CA THR A 99 -2.67 1.09 5.61
C THR A 99 -3.35 1.50 4.31
N ALA A 100 -3.76 0.50 3.52
CA ALA A 100 -4.68 0.63 2.40
C ALA A 100 -5.96 -0.16 2.74
N ASP A 101 -7.08 0.53 2.72
CA ASP A 101 -8.39 -0.05 2.96
C ASP A 101 -9.00 -0.43 1.61
N VAL A 102 -9.26 -1.72 1.41
CA VAL A 102 -9.71 -2.29 0.14
C VAL A 102 -11.05 -2.96 0.35
N ARG A 103 -12.06 -2.55 -0.44
CA ARG A 103 -13.33 -3.26 -0.52
C ARG A 103 -13.18 -4.45 -1.46
N ILE A 104 -13.46 -5.65 -0.95
CA ILE A 104 -13.30 -6.90 -1.68
C ILE A 104 -14.68 -7.57 -1.84
N PRO A 105 -15.10 -7.93 -3.07
CA PRO A 105 -16.32 -8.70 -3.25
C PRO A 105 -16.25 -10.05 -2.52
N ASN A 106 -17.30 -10.39 -1.76
CA ASN A 106 -17.42 -11.63 -0.99
C ASN A 106 -16.44 -11.78 0.20
N PHE A 107 -15.69 -10.74 0.55
CA PHE A 107 -15.04 -10.67 1.85
C PHE A 107 -16.08 -10.27 2.90
N VAL A 108 -16.05 -10.94 4.05
CA VAL A 108 -16.84 -10.55 5.21
C VAL A 108 -15.91 -10.49 6.41
N ASN A 109 -15.79 -9.31 6.99
CA ASN A 109 -14.98 -9.11 8.18
C ASN A 109 -15.51 -10.00 9.31
N PRO A 110 -14.66 -10.86 9.92
CA PRO A 110 -15.07 -11.70 11.03
C PRO A 110 -15.38 -10.89 12.30
N ASP A 111 -14.85 -9.67 12.42
CA ASP A 111 -15.23 -8.73 13.47
C ASP A 111 -16.60 -8.12 13.17
N SER A 112 -17.59 -8.47 13.99
CA SER A 112 -18.96 -7.98 13.88
C SER A 112 -19.12 -6.50 14.24
N SER A 113 -18.12 -5.91 14.90
CA SER A 113 -18.08 -4.48 15.25
C SER A 113 -17.41 -3.62 14.17
N ALA A 114 -16.89 -4.24 13.10
CA ALA A 114 -16.25 -3.52 12.01
C ALA A 114 -17.24 -2.54 11.33
N PRO A 115 -16.82 -1.29 11.05
CA PRO A 115 -17.70 -0.28 10.48
C PRO A 115 -18.14 -0.57 9.04
N ASP A 116 -17.29 -1.27 8.27
CA ASP A 116 -17.62 -1.80 6.94
C ASP A 116 -17.15 -3.25 6.89
N ARG A 117 -18.10 -4.17 6.68
CA ARG A 117 -17.83 -5.62 6.70
C ARG A 117 -17.18 -6.11 5.41
N ASP A 118 -17.25 -5.35 4.33
CA ASP A 118 -16.71 -5.76 3.02
C ASP A 118 -15.31 -5.17 2.79
N VAL A 119 -14.74 -4.50 3.79
CA VAL A 119 -13.46 -3.79 3.73
C VAL A 119 -12.42 -4.48 4.58
N VAL A 120 -11.26 -4.74 3.96
CA VAL A 120 -10.05 -5.18 4.65
C VAL A 120 -9.04 -4.04 4.70
N SER A 121 -8.46 -3.80 5.88
CA SER A 121 -7.33 -2.89 6.06
C SER A 121 -6.02 -3.67 5.93
N LEU A 122 -5.25 -3.37 4.89
CA LEU A 122 -3.93 -3.98 4.64
C LEU A 122 -2.85 -3.01 5.06
N GLY A 123 -1.94 -3.41 5.95
CA GLY A 123 -0.86 -2.54 6.42
C GLY A 123 0.29 -3.33 7.01
N THR A 124 1.40 -2.63 7.22
CA THR A 124 2.59 -3.23 7.84
C THR A 124 2.45 -3.22 9.36
N THR A 125 2.84 -4.32 10.00
CA THR A 125 2.92 -4.42 11.48
C THR A 125 4.22 -3.85 12.04
N SER A 126 5.08 -3.29 11.18
CA SER A 126 6.31 -2.65 11.63
C SER A 126 5.95 -1.41 12.45
N LYS A 127 6.07 -1.52 13.78
CA LYS A 127 6.07 -0.35 14.66
C LYS A 127 7.11 0.67 14.14
N PRO A 128 6.78 1.97 14.13
CA PRO A 128 7.76 3.02 13.90
C PRO A 128 8.84 2.99 14.98
#